data_AF-A0A2E0DXK1-F1
#
_entry.id   AF-A0A2E0DXK1-F1
#
_cell.length_a   1.000
_cell.length_b   1.000
_cell.length_c   1.000
_cell.angle_alpha   90.00
_cell.angle_beta   90.00
_cell.angle_gamma   90.00
#
_symmetry.space_group_name_H-M   'P 1'
#
loop_
_entity.id
_entity.type
_entity.pdbx_description
1 polymer ?
#
loop_
_entity_poly.entity_id
_entity_poly.type
_entity_poly.pdbx_seq_one_letter_code
_entity_poly.pdbx_strand_id
1 'polypeptide(L)'
;MNFMLKKIAAPLLLFTISIFAWFNAASLDGQSGKELSFQVDEADASLITPLLSARRLPVFLQAPIADNELRNEVENLVAQLPGLSCVNLLEDGRVIFEQLSNEPVIPASTQKLLTAIALLENFGPDHKFLTKVISETQPVNGVLKDDLWIVGGGDPVLMTS
;
A
#
# COMPACT_ATOMS: atom_id res chain seq x y z
N MET A 1 31.78 41.40 -22.20
CA MET A 1 30.37 41.63 -21.83
C MET A 1 29.54 40.32 -21.92
N ASN A 2 30.00 39.21 -21.33
CA ASN A 2 29.35 37.88 -21.47
C ASN A 2 29.16 37.11 -20.14
N PHE A 3 29.71 37.61 -19.03
CA PHE A 3 29.65 36.93 -17.72
C PHE A 3 28.47 37.40 -16.85
N MET A 4 28.18 38.71 -16.85
CA MET A 4 27.01 39.25 -16.14
C MET A 4 25.68 38.88 -16.81
N LEU A 5 25.63 38.77 -18.14
CA LEU A 5 24.43 38.34 -18.86
C LEU A 5 24.00 36.91 -18.49
N LYS A 6 24.97 35.99 -18.31
CA LYS A 6 24.68 34.60 -17.94
C LYS A 6 24.18 34.45 -16.51
N LYS A 7 24.66 35.29 -15.57
CA LYS A 7 24.21 35.29 -14.17
C LYS A 7 22.80 35.85 -14.00
N ILE A 8 22.37 36.73 -14.90
CA ILE A 8 21.03 37.34 -14.88
C ILE A 8 20.04 36.52 -15.70
N ALA A 9 20.48 35.77 -16.71
CA ALA A 9 19.59 34.98 -17.57
C ALA A 9 18.77 33.92 -16.81
N ALA A 10 19.38 33.18 -15.88
CA ALA A 10 18.68 32.15 -15.11
C ALA A 10 17.59 32.72 -14.17
N PRO A 11 17.85 33.75 -13.34
CA PRO A 11 16.79 34.34 -12.50
C PRO A 11 15.72 35.04 -13.33
N LEU A 12 16.06 35.65 -14.47
CA LEU A 12 15.09 36.29 -15.35
C LEU A 12 14.18 35.25 -16.03
N LEU A 13 14.72 34.09 -16.39
CA LEU A 13 13.95 32.95 -16.92
C LEU A 13 13.06 32.30 -15.83
N LEU A 14 13.53 32.17 -14.59
CA LEU A 14 12.69 31.70 -13.49
C LEU A 14 11.57 32.70 -13.14
N PHE A 15 11.86 34.00 -13.24
CA PHE A 15 10.88 35.06 -13.03
C PHE A 15 9.80 35.05 -14.12
N THR A 16 10.18 34.89 -15.39
CA THR A 16 9.19 34.76 -16.48
C THR A 16 8.36 33.49 -16.34
N ILE A 17 8.96 32.35 -15.98
CA ILE A 17 8.22 31.11 -15.72
C ILE A 17 7.23 31.31 -14.56
N SER A 18 7.62 31.96 -13.47
CA SER A 18 6.72 32.23 -12.34
C SER A 18 5.57 33.15 -12.72
N ILE A 19 5.81 34.18 -13.53
CA ILE A 19 4.75 35.06 -14.04
C ILE A 19 3.78 34.27 -14.92
N PHE A 20 4.29 33.45 -15.85
CA PHE A 20 3.45 32.62 -16.71
C PHE A 20 2.66 31.57 -15.93
N ALA A 21 3.26 30.96 -14.91
CA ALA A 21 2.59 30.03 -14.02
C ALA A 21 1.48 30.73 -13.21
N TRP A 22 1.73 31.93 -12.69
CA TRP A 22 0.72 32.72 -11.98
C TRP A 22 -0.43 33.15 -12.90
N PHE A 23 -0.13 33.58 -14.12
CA PHE A 23 -1.16 33.95 -15.10
C PHE A 23 -2.01 32.73 -15.51
N ASN A 24 -1.39 31.56 -15.67
CA ASN A 24 -2.12 30.31 -15.92
C ASN A 24 -2.99 29.91 -14.73
N ALA A 25 -2.47 30.00 -13.50
CA ALA A 25 -3.23 29.71 -12.29
C ALA A 25 -4.43 30.67 -12.11
N ALA A 26 -4.22 31.98 -12.32
CA ALA A 26 -5.28 32.97 -12.28
C ALA A 26 -6.33 32.80 -13.40
N SER A 27 -5.88 32.36 -14.59
CA SER A 27 -6.76 31.99 -15.70
C SER A 27 -7.60 30.74 -15.39
N LEU A 28 -7.00 29.74 -14.72
CA LEU A 28 -7.68 28.51 -14.29
C LEU A 28 -8.70 28.80 -13.19
N ASP A 29 -8.38 29.66 -12.21
CA ASP A 29 -9.35 30.12 -11.20
C ASP A 29 -10.52 30.90 -11.82
N GLY A 30 -10.24 31.71 -12.85
CA GLY A 30 -11.27 32.42 -13.61
C GLY A 30 -12.24 31.48 -14.36
N GLN A 31 -11.82 30.25 -14.67
CA GLN A 31 -12.69 29.21 -15.24
C GLN A 31 -13.32 28.29 -14.20
N SER A 32 -12.68 28.11 -13.02
CA SER A 32 -13.17 27.26 -11.92
C SER A 32 -14.36 27.86 -11.16
N GLY A 33 -14.69 29.13 -11.39
CA GLY A 33 -15.78 29.85 -10.73
C GLY A 33 -16.98 30.17 -11.61
N LYS A 34 -17.04 29.68 -12.85
CA LYS A 34 -18.30 29.68 -13.59
C LYS A 34 -19.12 28.49 -13.13
N GLU A 35 -19.66 28.59 -11.91
CA GLU A 35 -20.95 27.95 -11.64
C GLU A 35 -21.82 28.29 -12.85
N LEU A 36 -22.35 27.28 -13.53
CA LEU A 36 -23.55 27.51 -14.29
C LEU A 36 -24.53 28.07 -13.28
N SER A 37 -24.69 29.40 -13.30
CA SER A 37 -25.79 30.07 -12.64
C SER A 37 -27.03 29.61 -13.39
N PHE A 38 -27.49 28.40 -13.09
CA PHE A 38 -28.87 28.06 -13.25
C PHE A 38 -29.58 29.09 -12.36
N GLN A 39 -30.20 30.09 -12.97
CA GLN A 39 -31.31 30.77 -12.32
C GLN A 39 -32.35 29.69 -12.08
N VAL A 40 -32.22 29.01 -10.94
CA VAL A 40 -33.30 28.22 -10.37
C VAL A 40 -34.28 29.28 -9.90
N ASP A 41 -35.36 29.44 -10.65
CA ASP A 41 -36.53 30.14 -10.16
C ASP A 41 -36.85 29.55 -8.78
N GLU A 42 -36.75 30.37 -7.75
CA GLU A 42 -36.96 30.03 -6.34
C GLU A 42 -38.40 29.51 -6.08
N ALA A 43 -39.27 29.59 -7.09
CA ALA A 43 -40.62 29.07 -7.10
C ALA A 43 -40.72 27.53 -7.23
N ASP A 44 -39.64 26.83 -7.62
CA ASP A 44 -39.69 25.39 -7.90
C ASP A 44 -38.77 24.54 -7.00
N ALA A 45 -38.47 25.04 -5.80
CA ALA A 45 -37.80 24.26 -4.74
C ALA A 45 -38.74 23.23 -4.08
N SER A 46 -39.60 22.57 -4.87
CA SER A 46 -40.23 21.35 -4.39
C SER A 46 -39.13 20.28 -4.30
N LEU A 47 -38.97 19.66 -3.13
CA LEU A 47 -38.05 18.53 -2.97
C LEU A 47 -38.60 17.37 -3.81
N ILE A 48 -38.25 17.33 -5.10
CA ILE A 48 -38.76 16.38 -6.10
C ILE A 48 -38.26 14.95 -5.88
N THR A 49 -37.38 14.70 -4.91
CA THR A 49 -37.00 13.33 -4.57
C THR A 49 -38.04 12.75 -3.62
N PRO A 50 -38.91 11.82 -4.09
CA PRO A 50 -39.94 11.23 -3.24
C PRO A 50 -39.31 10.56 -2.03
N LEU A 51 -39.99 10.62 -0.88
CA LEU A 51 -39.60 9.96 0.36
C LEU A 51 -39.38 8.44 0.17
N LEU A 52 -40.06 7.85 -0.82
CA LEU A 52 -39.96 6.45 -1.23
C LEU A 52 -39.11 6.25 -2.51
N SER A 53 -38.08 7.08 -2.72
CA SER A 53 -37.13 6.84 -3.82
C SER A 53 -36.29 5.60 -3.53
N ALA A 54 -36.16 4.68 -4.49
CA ALA A 54 -35.25 3.54 -4.40
C ALA A 54 -33.79 3.96 -4.15
N ARG A 55 -33.42 5.18 -4.56
CA ARG A 55 -32.10 5.78 -4.29
C ARG A 55 -31.91 6.18 -2.81
N ARG A 56 -32.99 6.33 -2.06
CA ARG A 56 -33.04 6.60 -0.61
C ARG A 56 -33.44 5.37 0.21
N LEU A 57 -33.73 4.23 -0.42
CA LEU A 57 -33.97 3.00 0.32
C LEU A 57 -32.62 2.53 0.88
N PRO A 58 -32.50 2.44 2.22
CA PRO A 58 -31.23 2.31 2.91
C PRO A 58 -30.58 0.98 2.53
N VAL A 59 -29.25 0.94 2.50
CA VAL A 59 -28.29 -0.20 2.59
C VAL A 59 -28.83 -1.62 2.31
N PHE A 60 -29.93 -2.03 2.92
CA PHE A 60 -30.70 -3.25 2.70
C PHE A 60 -31.05 -3.60 1.24
N LEU A 61 -31.23 -2.62 0.34
CA LEU A 61 -31.45 -2.92 -1.08
C LEU A 61 -30.20 -2.76 -1.95
N GLN A 62 -29.27 -1.88 -1.57
CA GLN A 62 -28.06 -1.62 -2.34
C GLN A 62 -26.97 -2.66 -2.07
N ALA A 63 -26.77 -3.05 -0.80
CA ALA A 63 -25.75 -4.00 -0.42
C ALA A 63 -25.92 -5.37 -1.10
N PRO A 64 -27.12 -5.98 -1.18
CA PRO A 64 -27.28 -7.25 -1.88
C PRO A 64 -27.02 -7.15 -3.39
N ILE A 65 -27.32 -6.00 -4.01
CA ILE A 65 -27.06 -5.78 -5.44
C ILE A 65 -25.55 -5.62 -5.66
N ALA A 66 -24.89 -4.79 -4.85
CA ALA A 66 -23.44 -4.60 -4.90
C ALA A 66 -22.68 -5.90 -4.61
N ASP A 67 -23.12 -6.68 -3.62
CA ASP A 67 -22.55 -8.00 -3.32
C ASP A 67 -22.66 -8.95 -4.50
N ASN A 68 -23.82 -8.97 -5.18
CA ASN A 68 -24.02 -9.82 -6.35
C ASN A 68 -23.17 -9.37 -7.53
N GLU A 69 -23.06 -8.06 -7.78
CA GLU A 69 -22.17 -7.52 -8.81
C GLU A 69 -20.71 -7.90 -8.51
N LEU A 70 -20.24 -7.67 -7.28
CA LEU A 70 -18.90 -8.04 -6.83
C LEU A 70 -18.64 -9.55 -6.92
N ARG A 71 -19.60 -10.37 -6.50
CA ARG A 71 -19.53 -11.83 -6.62
C ARG A 71 -19.33 -12.26 -8.06
N ASN A 72 -20.11 -11.71 -8.99
CA ASN A 72 -20.03 -12.05 -10.41
C ASN A 72 -18.69 -11.64 -11.03
N GLU A 73 -18.17 -10.47 -10.67
CA GLU A 73 -16.84 -10.03 -11.13
C GLU A 73 -15.73 -10.94 -10.61
N VAL A 74 -15.79 -11.31 -9.32
CA VAL A 74 -14.83 -12.23 -8.70
C VAL A 74 -14.92 -13.61 -9.32
N GLU A 75 -16.12 -14.13 -9.59
CA GLU A 75 -16.32 -15.43 -10.25
C GLU A 75 -15.66 -15.46 -11.64
N ASN A 76 -15.83 -14.39 -12.43
CA ASN A 76 -15.18 -14.27 -13.74
C ASN A 76 -13.65 -14.22 -13.65
N LEU A 77 -13.10 -13.61 -12.59
CA LEU A 77 -11.67 -13.61 -12.33
C LEU A 77 -11.17 -14.99 -11.91
N VAL A 78 -11.88 -15.63 -10.98
CA VAL A 78 -11.54 -16.95 -10.43
C VAL A 78 -11.56 -18.03 -11.51
N ALA A 79 -12.48 -17.95 -12.46
CA ALA A 79 -12.54 -18.86 -13.61
C ALA A 79 -11.27 -18.86 -14.48
N GLN A 80 -10.45 -17.79 -14.41
CA GLN A 80 -9.18 -17.68 -15.14
C GLN A 80 -7.99 -18.19 -14.33
N LEU A 81 -8.18 -18.52 -13.05
CA LEU A 81 -7.12 -18.98 -12.17
C LEU A 81 -6.83 -20.48 -12.38
N PRO A 82 -5.60 -20.94 -12.09
CA PRO A 82 -5.28 -22.36 -12.06
C PRO A 82 -6.19 -23.13 -11.09
N GLY A 83 -6.54 -24.38 -11.42
CA GLY A 83 -7.61 -25.14 -10.74
C GLY A 83 -7.43 -25.45 -9.24
N LEU A 84 -6.28 -25.15 -8.64
CA LEU A 84 -6.03 -25.28 -7.19
C LEU A 84 -5.94 -23.91 -6.49
N SER A 85 -6.50 -22.86 -7.09
CA SER A 85 -6.52 -21.52 -6.49
C SER A 85 -7.68 -21.38 -5.51
N CYS A 86 -7.36 -20.97 -4.29
CA CYS A 86 -8.32 -20.65 -3.24
C CYS A 86 -8.56 -19.13 -3.19
N VAL A 87 -9.83 -18.72 -3.06
CA VAL A 87 -10.22 -17.31 -2.88
C VAL A 87 -11.24 -17.22 -1.75
N ASN A 88 -11.01 -16.29 -0.83
CA ASN A 88 -11.95 -15.95 0.23
C ASN A 88 -12.05 -14.43 0.34
N LEU A 89 -13.23 -13.89 0.07
CA LEU A 89 -13.52 -12.46 0.10
C LEU A 89 -14.51 -12.20 1.23
N LEU A 90 -14.09 -11.37 2.18
CA LEU A 90 -14.88 -10.99 3.33
C LEU A 90 -15.01 -9.48 3.42
N GLU A 91 -16.16 -9.02 3.91
CA GLU A 91 -16.40 -7.65 4.35
C GLU A 91 -16.88 -7.71 5.80
N ASP A 92 -16.16 -7.07 6.72
CA ASP A 92 -16.51 -7.04 8.15
C ASP A 92 -16.84 -8.43 8.76
N GLY A 93 -16.11 -9.46 8.32
CA GLY A 93 -16.28 -10.85 8.76
C GLY A 93 -17.41 -11.63 8.06
N ARG A 94 -18.19 -10.98 7.20
CA ARG A 94 -19.20 -11.60 6.34
C ARG A 94 -18.57 -12.09 5.04
N VAL A 95 -18.78 -13.36 4.70
CA VAL A 95 -18.27 -13.94 3.45
C VAL A 95 -19.12 -13.46 2.27
N ILE A 96 -18.48 -12.77 1.32
CA ILE A 96 -19.11 -12.32 0.06
C ILE A 96 -18.83 -13.32 -1.06
N PHE A 97 -17.64 -13.92 -1.11
CA PHE A 97 -17.31 -14.94 -2.11
C PHE A 97 -16.31 -15.93 -1.50
N GLU A 98 -16.50 -17.22 -1.79
CA GLU A 98 -15.53 -18.24 -1.42
C GLU A 98 -15.39 -19.29 -2.53
N GLN A 99 -14.16 -19.74 -2.76
CA GLN A 99 -13.81 -20.83 -3.65
C GLN A 99 -12.66 -21.61 -3.01
N LEU A 100 -12.88 -22.90 -2.75
CA LEU A 100 -11.87 -23.79 -2.14
C LEU A 100 -11.25 -23.24 -0.83
N SER A 101 -12.00 -22.41 -0.09
CA SER A 101 -11.52 -21.64 1.08
C SER A 101 -11.01 -22.51 2.23
N ASN A 102 -11.50 -23.75 2.34
CA ASN A 102 -11.15 -24.71 3.38
C ASN A 102 -10.21 -25.83 2.87
N GLU A 103 -9.81 -25.78 1.59
CA GLU A 103 -8.97 -26.83 1.01
C GLU A 103 -7.49 -26.55 1.23
N PRO A 104 -6.67 -27.56 1.58
CA PRO A 104 -5.24 -27.41 1.63
C PRO A 104 -4.67 -27.08 0.24
N VAL A 105 -3.99 -25.94 0.14
CA VAL A 105 -3.28 -25.50 -1.07
C VAL A 105 -1.78 -25.37 -0.81
N ILE A 106 -0.98 -25.33 -1.87
CA ILE A 106 0.46 -25.08 -1.75
C ILE A 106 0.66 -23.56 -1.49
N PRO A 107 1.14 -23.15 -0.30
CA PRO A 107 1.23 -21.72 0.03
C PRO A 107 2.40 -21.01 -0.69
N ALA A 108 3.39 -21.75 -1.17
CA ALA A 108 4.64 -21.20 -1.68
C ALA A 108 5.24 -20.19 -0.69
N SER A 109 5.58 -18.98 -1.14
CA SER A 109 6.18 -17.96 -0.27
C SER A 109 5.21 -17.33 0.73
N THR A 110 3.88 -17.52 0.63
CA THR A 110 2.94 -17.01 1.65
C THR A 110 3.13 -17.73 2.99
N GLN A 111 3.73 -18.93 3.00
CA GLN A 111 4.16 -19.62 4.21
C GLN A 111 5.06 -18.76 5.11
N LYS A 112 5.82 -17.82 4.52
CA LYS A 112 6.68 -16.90 5.27
C LYS A 112 5.89 -16.03 6.25
N LEU A 113 4.60 -15.77 6.01
CA LEU A 113 3.75 -15.05 6.95
C LEU A 113 3.61 -15.82 8.27
N LEU A 114 3.32 -17.13 8.19
CA LEU A 114 3.22 -17.99 9.37
C LEU A 114 4.57 -18.11 10.09
N THR A 115 5.66 -18.27 9.34
CA THR A 115 7.02 -18.27 9.92
C THR A 115 7.33 -16.96 10.61
N ALA A 116 7.00 -15.81 10.00
CA ALA A 116 7.26 -14.49 10.57
C ALA A 116 6.48 -14.26 11.86
N ILE A 117 5.20 -14.63 11.91
CA ILE A 117 4.37 -14.55 13.12
C ILE A 117 4.99 -15.41 14.23
N ALA A 118 5.31 -16.67 13.94
CA ALA A 118 5.93 -17.56 14.92
C ALA A 118 7.27 -17.02 15.45
N LEU A 119 8.09 -16.41 14.59
CA LEU A 119 9.34 -15.79 15.03
C LEU A 119 9.10 -14.56 15.91
N LEU A 120 8.16 -13.70 15.54
CA LEU A 120 7.83 -12.51 16.32
C LEU A 120 7.23 -12.85 17.68
N GLU A 121 6.37 -13.86 17.77
CA GLU A 121 5.78 -14.32 19.03
C GLU A 121 6.82 -14.93 19.97
N ASN A 122 7.77 -15.71 19.43
CA ASN A 122 8.76 -16.42 20.25
C ASN A 122 9.98 -15.57 20.60
N PHE A 123 10.43 -14.71 19.69
CA PHE A 123 11.67 -13.95 19.85
C PHE A 123 11.45 -12.45 20.11
N GLY A 124 10.31 -11.91 19.73
CA GLY A 124 10.06 -10.47 19.72
C GLY A 124 10.72 -9.76 18.53
N PRO A 125 10.33 -8.51 18.28
CA PRO A 125 10.81 -7.73 17.13
C PRO A 125 12.28 -7.31 17.24
N ASP A 126 12.83 -7.24 18.46
CA ASP A 126 14.19 -6.75 18.72
C ASP A 126 15.24 -7.87 18.82
N HIS A 127 14.87 -9.11 18.49
CA HIS A 127 15.77 -10.25 18.58
C HIS A 127 16.97 -10.11 17.63
N LYS A 128 18.15 -10.48 18.13
CA LYS A 128 19.39 -10.53 17.36
C LYS A 128 20.04 -11.89 17.51
N PHE A 129 20.29 -12.55 16.39
CA PHE A 129 21.12 -13.75 16.36
C PHE A 129 22.57 -13.38 16.66
N LEU A 130 23.26 -14.19 17.47
CA LEU A 130 24.62 -13.91 17.93
C LEU A 130 25.60 -14.95 17.42
N THR A 131 26.55 -14.53 16.60
CA THR A 131 27.72 -15.34 16.26
C THR A 131 28.88 -14.96 17.20
N LYS A 132 29.48 -15.95 17.86
CA LYS A 132 30.55 -15.74 18.85
C LYS A 132 31.87 -16.32 18.37
N VAL A 133 32.96 -15.68 18.76
CA VAL A 133 34.32 -16.22 18.63
C VAL A 133 34.84 -16.51 20.03
N ILE A 134 35.23 -17.77 20.29
CA ILE A 134 35.62 -18.24 21.63
C ILE A 134 36.90 -19.07 21.59
N SER A 135 37.60 -19.12 22.71
CA SER A 135 38.76 -19.97 22.99
C SER A 135 38.77 -20.33 24.49
N GLU A 136 39.41 -21.42 24.91
CA GLU A 136 39.49 -21.76 26.35
C GLU A 136 40.52 -20.88 27.06
N THR A 137 41.57 -20.49 26.33
CA THR A 137 42.63 -19.59 26.83
C THR A 137 42.56 -18.20 26.23
N GLN A 138 43.10 -17.21 26.94
CA GLN A 138 43.30 -15.87 26.38
C GLN A 138 44.62 -15.82 25.58
N PRO A 139 44.66 -15.07 24.46
CA PRO A 139 45.91 -14.85 23.73
C PRO A 139 46.95 -14.15 24.61
N VAL A 140 48.20 -14.61 24.56
CA VAL A 140 49.34 -13.98 25.24
C VAL A 140 50.32 -13.50 24.18
N ASN A 141 50.65 -12.21 24.19
CA ASN A 141 51.54 -11.58 23.20
C ASN A 141 51.10 -11.84 21.74
N GLY A 142 49.80 -11.84 21.48
CA GLY A 142 49.24 -12.09 20.14
C GLY A 142 49.21 -13.56 19.70
N VAL A 143 49.61 -14.50 20.57
CA VAL A 143 49.59 -15.94 20.28
C VAL A 143 48.53 -16.61 21.16
N LEU A 144 47.55 -17.24 20.52
CA LEU A 144 46.64 -18.18 21.17
C LEU A 144 47.27 -19.58 21.11
N LYS A 145 47.42 -20.25 22.26
CA LYS A 145 48.01 -21.60 22.35
C LYS A 145 46.93 -22.66 22.54
N ASP A 146 45.87 -22.51 21.77
CA ASP A 146 44.64 -23.26 21.89
C ASP A 146 43.83 -23.09 20.60
N ASP A 147 42.76 -23.86 20.48
CA ASP A 147 41.83 -23.76 19.38
C ASP A 147 41.00 -22.46 19.46
N LEU A 148 40.64 -21.95 18.29
CA LEU A 148 39.74 -20.81 18.12
C LEU A 148 38.46 -21.29 17.44
N TRP A 149 37.33 -21.15 18.11
CA TRP A 149 36.04 -21.56 17.58
C TRP A 149 35.19 -20.37 17.15
N ILE A 150 34.44 -20.57 16.07
CA ILE A 150 33.35 -19.69 15.65
C ILE A 150 32.05 -20.44 15.91
N VAL A 151 31.23 -19.92 16.82
CA VAL A 151 29.95 -20.51 17.20
C VAL A 151 28.83 -19.68 16.56
N GLY A 152 28.23 -20.22 15.50
CA GLY A 152 27.12 -19.59 14.80
C GLY A 152 25.82 -19.64 15.61
N GLY A 153 25.15 -18.51 15.73
CA GLY A 153 23.85 -18.40 16.40
C GLY A 153 22.65 -18.32 15.47
N GLY A 154 22.84 -18.54 14.16
CA GLY A 154 21.76 -18.48 13.17
C GLY A 154 21.59 -17.12 12.47
N ASP A 155 22.58 -16.22 12.56
CA ASP A 155 22.57 -14.94 11.85
C ASP A 155 22.63 -15.15 10.32
N PRO A 156 21.54 -14.86 9.58
CA PRO A 156 21.49 -15.10 8.13
C PRO A 156 22.18 -14.00 7.31
N VAL A 157 22.67 -12.93 7.95
CA VAL A 157 23.32 -11.79 7.28
C VAL A 157 24.83 -11.70 7.54
N LEU A 158 25.43 -12.73 8.14
CA LEU A 158 26.88 -12.82 8.29
C LEU A 158 27.57 -12.96 6.92
N MET A 159 28.39 -11.97 6.53
CA MET A 159 29.07 -11.94 5.23
C MET A 159 30.52 -11.43 5.35
N THR A 160 31.35 -11.78 4.37
CA THR A 160 32.67 -11.15 4.16
C THR A 160 32.53 -9.87 3.36
N SER A 161 33.41 -8.89 3.60
CA SER A 161 33.46 -7.61 2.87
C SER A 161 33.79 -7.77 1.40
#